data_AF-A0A182I9Z2-F1
#
_entry.id   AF-A0A182I9Z2-F1
#
_cell.length_a   1.000
_cell.length_b   1.000
_cell.length_c   1.000
_cell.angle_alpha   90.00
_cell.angle_beta   90.00
_cell.angle_gamma   90.00
#
_symmetry.space_group_name_H-M   'P 1'
#
loop_
_entity.id
_entity.type
_entity.pdbx_description
1 polymer ?
#
loop_
_entity_poly.entity_id
_entity_poly.type
_entity_poly.pdbx_seq_one_letter_code
_entity_poly.pdbx_strand_id
1 'polypeptide(L)'
;MLCPEIWKFPTPACKITHIEKPNWCQKTCQQRTEILALLQPIRMISVVIPANKPNCLRELESNLSVNSSLLFRVRQLPLIELLKNEFVEAFVKRGTLYAVSTNINLESGGCLVITPQGELEMSLSRETYQMVKGNLDDSVISKRGDMVVIKLDLKSPKCREQLGHVNLAFDITLRWIPPKSTTTKENNVPDPQVHGSSIAEYLRAVCRLQVENVPDGYKKITRTEECIPLIDTRNPFKDGEQAYIRQDQLLEYIGVLALDCNAAPIEYVSSYRLDECKKKTDTVTILHRQGVITPEEADGSIMRLVELVGECDTIPWVGMHVQGFSYTPVDLIYRGDQGVSLNQDSAYTMVITKQSIFWSKCI
;
A
#
# COMPACT_ATOMS: atom_id res chain seq x y z
N MET A 1 35.81 10.71 32.14
CA MET A 1 35.01 9.46 32.05
C MET A 1 33.59 9.87 31.70
N LEU A 2 33.20 9.76 30.44
CA LEU A 2 31.80 9.91 30.03
C LEU A 2 31.17 8.53 30.26
N CYS A 3 30.38 8.38 31.31
CA CYS A 3 29.41 7.28 31.37
C CYS A 3 28.33 7.62 30.34
N PRO A 4 28.20 6.90 29.21
CA PRO A 4 26.98 7.00 28.46
C PRO A 4 25.94 6.29 29.33
N GLU A 5 25.00 7.03 29.90
CA GLU A 5 23.73 6.43 30.25
C GLU A 5 23.26 5.75 28.96
N ILE A 6 23.30 4.43 28.94
CA ILE A 6 22.80 3.64 27.82
C ILE A 6 21.31 3.93 27.82
N TRP A 7 20.85 4.78 26.90
CA TRP A 7 19.45 5.06 26.70
C TRP A 7 18.76 3.70 26.49
N LYS A 8 18.05 3.23 27.52
CA LYS A 8 17.23 2.03 27.42
C LYS A 8 16.00 2.41 26.64
N PHE A 9 16.10 2.33 25.32
CA PHE A 9 14.94 2.45 24.46
C PHE A 9 14.01 1.27 24.74
N PRO A 10 12.73 1.50 25.05
CA PRO A 10 11.78 0.41 25.14
C PRO A 10 11.69 -0.27 23.77
N THR A 11 11.53 -1.59 23.76
CA THR A 11 11.27 -2.32 22.52
C THR A 11 10.00 -1.76 21.90
N PRO A 12 10.04 -1.28 20.64
CA PRO A 12 8.85 -0.83 19.95
C PRO A 12 7.79 -1.95 19.93
N ALA A 13 6.54 -1.58 20.15
CA ALA A 13 5.44 -2.52 20.03
C ALA A 13 5.26 -2.92 18.56
N CYS A 14 5.46 -4.20 18.25
CA CYS A 14 5.18 -4.80 16.94
C CYS A 14 4.25 -5.98 17.15
N LYS A 15 3.15 -6.03 16.40
CA LYS A 15 2.21 -7.16 16.46
C LYS A 15 2.19 -7.88 15.12
N ILE A 16 2.73 -9.10 15.13
CA ILE A 16 2.68 -9.99 13.97
C ILE A 16 1.57 -11.02 14.20
N THR A 17 0.64 -11.12 13.26
CA THR A 17 -0.39 -12.17 13.27
C THR A 17 -0.24 -13.05 12.04
N HIS A 18 -0.14 -14.35 12.28
CA HIS A 18 -0.02 -15.37 11.24
C HIS A 18 -1.36 -16.06 11.05
N ILE A 19 -1.72 -16.28 9.80
CA ILE A 19 -2.93 -17.01 9.45
C ILE A 19 -2.56 -17.99 8.33
N GLU A 20 -2.93 -19.24 8.51
CA GLU A 20 -2.71 -20.31 7.54
C GLU A 20 -4.03 -20.65 6.83
N LYS A 21 -3.97 -20.81 5.50
CA LYS A 21 -5.11 -21.28 4.71
C LYS A 21 -4.66 -22.41 3.78
N PRO A 22 -4.83 -23.69 4.20
CA PRO A 22 -4.61 -24.82 3.31
C PRO A 22 -5.72 -24.85 2.25
N ASN A 23 -5.39 -25.25 1.02
CA ASN A 23 -6.30 -25.36 -0.12
C ASN A 23 -7.03 -24.06 -0.48
N TRP A 24 -6.54 -23.37 -1.51
CA TRP A 24 -7.15 -22.15 -2.02
C TRP A 24 -8.56 -22.42 -2.56
N CYS A 25 -9.59 -21.97 -1.84
CA CYS A 25 -10.99 -22.08 -2.24
C CYS A 25 -11.67 -20.71 -2.35
N GLN A 26 -12.81 -20.66 -3.02
CA GLN A 26 -13.58 -19.42 -3.28
C GLN A 26 -13.95 -18.63 -2.01
N LYS A 27 -14.06 -19.29 -0.84
CA LYS A 27 -14.32 -18.63 0.47
C LYS A 27 -13.11 -17.83 0.97
N THR A 28 -11.89 -18.16 0.55
CA THR A 28 -10.67 -17.40 0.87
C THR A 28 -10.64 -16.04 0.16
N CYS A 29 -11.46 -15.84 -0.88
CA CYS A 29 -11.54 -14.58 -1.62
C CYS A 29 -12.10 -13.41 -0.79
N GLN A 30 -13.15 -13.63 0.01
CA GLN A 30 -13.76 -12.55 0.81
C GLN A 30 -12.79 -11.99 1.87
N GLN A 31 -12.13 -12.88 2.62
CA GLN A 31 -11.14 -12.48 3.62
C GLN A 31 -9.95 -11.72 3.00
N ARG A 32 -9.54 -12.10 1.79
CA ARG A 32 -8.48 -11.41 1.04
C ARG A 32 -8.91 -10.01 0.62
N THR A 33 -10.12 -9.86 0.08
CA THR A 33 -10.68 -8.55 -0.25
C THR A 33 -10.78 -7.67 0.99
N GLU A 34 -11.24 -8.20 2.12
CA GLU A 34 -11.32 -7.49 3.39
C GLU A 34 -9.93 -7.02 3.86
N ILE A 35 -8.92 -7.89 3.80
CA ILE A 35 -7.54 -7.56 4.17
C ILE A 35 -6.97 -6.45 3.28
N LEU A 36 -7.13 -6.56 1.96
CA LEU A 36 -6.65 -5.55 1.03
C LEU A 36 -7.41 -4.22 1.17
N ALA A 37 -8.69 -4.27 1.54
CA ALA A 37 -9.49 -3.09 1.85
C ALA A 37 -8.94 -2.34 3.08
N LEU A 38 -8.44 -3.05 4.10
CA LEU A 38 -7.81 -2.44 5.28
C LEU A 38 -6.47 -1.74 4.97
N LEU A 39 -5.83 -2.05 3.84
CA LEU A 39 -4.59 -1.41 3.40
C LEU A 39 -4.80 -0.22 2.48
N GLN A 40 -6.05 0.14 2.17
CA GLN A 40 -6.31 1.20 1.20
C GLN A 40 -5.93 2.57 1.77
N PRO A 41 -5.26 3.43 0.97
CA PRO A 41 -4.67 3.14 -0.34
C PRO A 41 -3.37 2.33 -0.23
N ILE A 42 -3.14 1.39 -1.17
CA ILE A 42 -1.93 0.57 -1.17
C ILE A 42 -0.79 1.38 -1.80
N ARG A 43 0.35 1.47 -1.09
CA ARG A 43 1.53 2.24 -1.52
C ARG A 43 2.47 1.41 -2.39
N MET A 44 2.69 0.15 -2.00
CA MET A 44 3.70 -0.69 -2.61
C MET A 44 3.31 -2.16 -2.64
N ILE A 45 3.69 -2.82 -3.73
CA ILE A 45 3.72 -4.28 -3.87
C ILE A 45 5.14 -4.68 -4.27
N SER A 46 5.71 -5.65 -3.56
CA SER A 46 6.99 -6.27 -3.90
C SER A 46 6.82 -7.77 -4.00
N VAL A 47 7.24 -8.38 -5.10
CA VAL A 47 7.11 -9.82 -5.36
C VAL A 47 8.50 -10.43 -5.50
N VAL A 48 8.74 -11.55 -4.83
CA VAL A 48 9.99 -12.32 -4.85
C VAL A 48 9.73 -13.70 -5.47
N ILE A 49 10.39 -13.99 -6.59
CA ILE A 49 10.20 -15.21 -7.38
C ILE A 49 11.53 -15.95 -7.51
N PRO A 50 11.75 -17.02 -6.73
CA PRO A 50 12.94 -17.84 -6.78
C PRO A 50 12.84 -18.89 -7.91
N ALA A 51 13.11 -18.49 -9.15
CA ALA A 51 13.22 -19.41 -10.29
C ALA A 51 13.95 -18.82 -11.49
N ASN A 52 14.42 -19.73 -12.36
CA ASN A 52 14.99 -19.44 -13.67
C ASN A 52 13.96 -18.78 -14.60
N LYS A 53 14.23 -17.52 -14.98
CA LYS A 53 13.49 -16.68 -15.95
C LYS A 53 12.25 -17.35 -16.55
N PRO A 54 11.13 -17.41 -15.81
CA PRO A 54 9.92 -18.05 -16.32
C PRO A 54 9.40 -17.23 -17.50
N ASN A 55 9.26 -17.83 -18.68
CA ASN A 55 8.64 -17.17 -19.83
C ASN A 55 7.20 -16.68 -19.51
N CYS A 56 6.58 -17.24 -18.47
CA CYS A 56 5.26 -16.89 -17.94
C CYS A 56 5.22 -15.63 -17.05
N LEU A 57 6.34 -14.92 -16.82
CA LEU A 57 6.31 -13.67 -16.03
C LEU A 57 5.64 -12.49 -16.76
N ARG A 58 5.52 -12.53 -18.10
CA ARG A 58 5.06 -11.38 -18.90
C ARG A 58 3.71 -10.82 -18.46
N GLU A 59 2.76 -11.70 -18.13
CA GLU A 59 1.42 -11.29 -17.69
C GLU A 59 1.45 -10.66 -16.29
N LEU A 60 2.25 -11.22 -15.37
CA LEU A 60 2.47 -10.63 -14.05
C LEU A 60 3.15 -9.26 -14.16
N GLU A 61 4.15 -9.12 -15.02
CA GLU A 61 4.81 -7.85 -15.30
C GLU A 61 3.82 -6.83 -15.85
N SER A 62 2.93 -7.24 -16.77
CA SER A 62 1.85 -6.39 -17.28
C SER A 62 0.86 -5.96 -16.20
N ASN A 63 0.52 -6.84 -15.25
CA ASN A 63 -0.39 -6.55 -14.14
C ASN A 63 0.24 -5.58 -13.11
N LEU A 64 1.56 -5.68 -12.91
CA LEU A 64 2.30 -4.82 -11.99
C LEU A 64 2.74 -3.50 -12.64
N SER A 65 2.96 -3.47 -13.95
CA SER A 65 3.22 -2.23 -14.68
C SER A 65 1.95 -1.40 -14.74
N VAL A 66 2.02 -0.14 -14.31
CA VAL A 66 0.92 0.80 -14.47
C VAL A 66 1.16 1.59 -15.74
N ASN A 67 0.10 1.91 -16.49
CA ASN A 67 0.18 3.02 -17.42
C ASN A 67 0.48 4.30 -16.62
N SER A 68 1.74 4.74 -16.62
CA SER A 68 2.24 5.94 -15.93
C SER A 68 1.42 7.21 -16.22
N SER A 69 0.59 7.19 -17.26
CA SER A 69 -0.39 8.23 -17.60
C SER A 69 -1.59 8.36 -16.65
N LEU A 70 -1.70 7.54 -15.60
CA LEU A 70 -2.88 7.52 -14.72
C LEU A 70 -2.60 7.90 -13.26
N LEU A 71 -1.35 8.23 -12.92
CA LEU A 71 -0.97 8.70 -11.58
C LEU A 71 -0.46 10.14 -11.68
N PHE A 72 -1.01 11.03 -10.85
CA PHE A 72 -0.74 12.46 -10.95
C PHE A 72 -0.32 13.04 -9.61
N ARG A 73 0.55 14.04 -9.65
CA ARG A 73 0.95 14.83 -8.48
C ARG A 73 0.57 16.28 -8.68
N VAL A 74 -0.01 16.88 -7.64
CA VAL A 74 -0.39 18.29 -7.58
C VAL A 74 0.17 18.87 -6.29
N ARG A 75 0.98 19.91 -6.40
CA ARG A 75 1.50 20.63 -5.23
C ARG A 75 0.52 21.72 -4.82
N GLN A 76 0.39 21.93 -3.52
CA GLN A 76 -0.48 22.97 -2.95
C GLN A 76 -1.91 22.93 -3.51
N LEU A 77 -2.50 21.74 -3.68
CA LEU A 77 -3.87 21.58 -4.13
C LEU A 77 -4.81 22.15 -3.05
N PRO A 78 -5.57 23.23 -3.34
CA PRO A 78 -6.48 23.80 -2.36
C PRO A 78 -7.62 22.83 -2.06
N LEU A 79 -7.90 22.61 -0.78
CA LEU A 79 -8.95 21.69 -0.34
C LEU A 79 -10.31 22.03 -0.94
N ILE A 80 -10.60 23.33 -1.11
CA ILE A 80 -11.85 23.81 -1.69
C ILE A 80 -12.10 23.27 -3.11
N GLU A 81 -11.07 23.00 -3.90
CA GLU A 81 -11.21 22.43 -5.25
C GLU A 81 -11.77 21.01 -5.21
N LEU A 82 -11.42 20.23 -4.18
CA LEU A 82 -11.93 18.87 -3.96
C LEU A 82 -13.38 18.85 -3.45
N LEU A 83 -13.86 19.98 -2.91
CA LEU A 83 -15.21 20.14 -2.36
C LEU A 83 -16.21 20.75 -3.37
N LYS A 84 -15.73 21.18 -4.54
CA LYS A 84 -16.60 21.74 -5.59
C LYS A 84 -17.60 20.69 -6.07
N ASN A 85 -18.84 21.12 -6.31
CA ASN A 85 -19.91 20.22 -6.76
C ASN A 85 -19.53 19.52 -8.07
N GLU A 86 -18.92 20.25 -9.00
CA GLU A 86 -18.48 19.72 -10.28
C GLU A 86 -17.44 18.61 -10.10
N PHE A 87 -16.51 18.78 -9.16
CA PHE A 87 -15.48 17.79 -8.85
C PHE A 87 -16.09 16.54 -8.20
N VAL A 88 -16.94 16.73 -7.19
CA VAL A 88 -17.59 15.61 -6.47
C VAL A 88 -18.48 14.79 -7.41
N GLU A 89 -19.31 15.45 -8.22
CA GLU A 89 -20.19 14.77 -9.18
C GLU A 89 -19.39 14.02 -10.25
N ALA A 90 -18.31 14.61 -10.77
CA ALA A 90 -17.54 14.01 -11.85
C ALA A 90 -16.61 12.87 -11.39
N PHE A 91 -15.92 13.03 -10.25
CA PHE A 91 -14.82 12.15 -9.88
C PHE A 91 -15.09 11.28 -8.65
N VAL A 92 -15.88 11.78 -7.69
CA VAL A 92 -16.15 11.06 -6.43
C VAL A 92 -17.41 10.18 -6.56
N LYS A 93 -18.44 10.66 -7.25
CA LYS A 93 -19.72 9.94 -7.41
C LYS A 93 -19.73 8.99 -8.60
N ARG A 94 -19.16 9.40 -9.74
CA ARG A 94 -19.17 8.60 -10.98
C ARG A 94 -18.02 7.60 -11.08
N GLY A 95 -16.89 7.83 -10.43
CA GLY A 95 -15.73 6.94 -10.48
C GLY A 95 -15.16 6.70 -9.09
N THR A 96 -13.96 6.12 -9.05
CA THR A 96 -13.25 5.83 -7.81
C THR A 96 -12.01 6.70 -7.71
N LEU A 97 -12.03 7.64 -6.77
CA LEU A 97 -10.91 8.55 -6.51
C LEU A 97 -10.06 8.01 -5.36
N TYR A 98 -8.75 7.99 -5.58
CA TYR A 98 -7.76 7.80 -4.54
C TYR A 98 -6.87 9.04 -4.51
N ALA A 99 -6.69 9.63 -3.32
CA ALA A 99 -5.79 10.76 -3.13
C ALA A 99 -5.05 10.60 -1.82
N VAL A 100 -3.76 10.92 -1.82
CA VAL A 100 -2.89 10.77 -0.66
C VAL A 100 -1.93 11.95 -0.62
N SER A 101 -1.83 12.62 0.53
CA SER A 101 -0.84 13.66 0.73
C SER A 101 0.58 13.12 0.59
N THR A 102 1.47 13.94 0.04
CA THR A 102 2.88 13.64 -0.18
C THR A 102 3.75 14.63 0.58
N ASN A 103 5.01 14.24 0.87
CA ASN A 103 5.99 15.07 1.59
C ASN A 103 5.50 15.54 2.97
N ILE A 104 4.87 14.65 3.73
CA ILE A 104 4.32 14.97 5.04
C ILE A 104 5.44 14.95 6.07
N ASN A 105 5.61 16.05 6.79
CA ASN A 105 6.32 16.03 8.05
C ASN A 105 5.36 15.55 9.14
N LEU A 106 5.49 14.31 9.58
CA LEU A 106 4.61 13.69 10.58
C LEU A 106 4.60 14.40 11.94
N GLU A 107 5.62 15.22 12.23
CA GLU A 107 5.74 15.94 13.51
C GLU A 107 5.11 17.35 13.47
N SER A 108 4.83 17.90 12.29
CA SER A 108 4.36 19.30 12.16
C SER A 108 3.34 19.55 11.04
N GLY A 109 3.11 18.56 10.16
CA GLY A 109 2.29 18.69 8.96
C GLY A 109 1.00 17.88 9.07
N GLY A 110 -0.07 18.44 8.51
CA GLY A 110 -1.32 17.70 8.31
C GLY A 110 -1.21 16.68 7.18
N CYS A 111 -1.96 15.59 7.26
CA CYS A 111 -2.13 14.62 6.19
C CYS A 111 -3.56 14.61 5.67
N LEU A 112 -3.72 14.19 4.41
CA LEU A 112 -5.01 14.06 3.74
C LEU A 112 -5.03 12.77 2.94
N VAL A 113 -6.10 11.99 3.10
CA VAL A 113 -6.38 10.78 2.33
C VAL A 113 -7.83 10.85 1.83
N ILE A 114 -8.05 10.49 0.58
CA ILE A 114 -9.39 10.21 0.05
C ILE A 114 -9.49 8.72 -0.21
N THR A 115 -10.46 8.09 0.44
CA THR A 115 -10.76 6.67 0.27
C THR A 115 -11.63 6.44 -0.98
N PRO A 116 -11.59 5.24 -1.57
CA PRO A 116 -12.44 4.89 -2.71
C PRO A 116 -13.94 4.98 -2.42
N GLN A 117 -14.35 4.98 -1.14
CA GLN A 117 -15.73 5.18 -0.72
C GLN A 117 -16.17 6.65 -0.87
N GLY A 118 -15.24 7.57 -1.14
CA GLY A 118 -15.49 9.00 -1.21
C GLY A 118 -15.38 9.69 0.15
N GLU A 119 -14.69 9.07 1.11
CA GLU A 119 -14.44 9.68 2.43
C GLU A 119 -13.13 10.46 2.39
N LEU A 120 -13.19 11.71 2.82
CA LEU A 120 -12.04 12.56 3.09
C LEU A 120 -11.62 12.35 4.55
N GLU A 121 -10.43 11.82 4.74
CA GLU A 121 -9.81 11.69 6.04
C GLU A 121 -8.63 12.67 6.10
N MET A 122 -8.57 13.48 7.15
CA MET A 122 -7.48 14.43 7.35
C MET A 122 -6.99 14.37 8.78
N SER A 123 -5.68 14.45 8.96
CA SER A 123 -5.06 14.71 10.25
C SER A 123 -4.51 16.12 10.25
N LEU A 124 -4.84 16.91 11.27
CA LEU A 124 -4.41 18.29 11.43
C LEU A 124 -3.75 18.47 12.79
N SER A 125 -2.81 19.41 12.91
CA SER A 125 -2.35 19.84 14.23
C SER A 125 -3.50 20.44 15.02
N ARG A 126 -3.41 20.42 16.35
CA ARG A 126 -4.41 21.03 17.23
C ARG A 126 -4.63 22.51 16.89
N GLU A 127 -3.57 23.27 16.60
CA GLU A 127 -3.66 24.68 16.25
C GLU A 127 -4.43 24.87 14.94
N THR A 128 -4.08 24.07 13.93
CA THR A 128 -4.75 24.11 12.63
C THR A 128 -6.22 23.76 12.76
N TYR A 129 -6.52 22.72 13.55
CA TYR A 129 -7.89 22.33 13.85
C TYR A 129 -8.68 23.44 14.53
N GLN A 130 -8.13 24.12 15.55
CA GLN A 130 -8.84 25.21 16.23
C GLN A 130 -9.20 26.37 15.28
N MET A 131 -8.38 26.62 14.25
CA MET A 131 -8.68 27.63 13.22
C MET A 131 -9.84 27.22 12.30
N VAL A 132 -10.10 25.92 12.14
CA VAL A 132 -11.11 25.38 11.19
C VAL A 132 -12.31 24.71 11.86
N LYS A 133 -12.29 24.56 13.19
CA LYS A 133 -13.24 23.75 13.98
C LYS A 133 -14.71 24.20 13.86
N GLY A 134 -14.97 25.45 13.50
CA GLY A 134 -16.27 26.12 13.68
C GLY A 134 -17.52 25.29 13.31
N ASN A 135 -17.42 24.42 12.29
CA ASN A 135 -18.53 23.58 11.82
C ASN A 135 -18.25 22.06 11.86
N LEU A 136 -17.13 21.59 12.44
CA LEU A 136 -16.73 20.17 12.39
C LEU A 136 -17.28 19.38 13.59
N ASP A 137 -18.32 18.57 13.33
CA ASP A 137 -19.02 17.80 14.37
C ASP A 137 -18.29 16.50 14.77
N ASP A 138 -17.68 15.80 13.80
CA ASP A 138 -17.01 14.52 14.01
C ASP A 138 -15.48 14.66 13.92
N SER A 139 -14.81 14.58 15.07
CA SER A 139 -13.35 14.54 15.15
C SER A 139 -12.87 13.60 16.24
N VAL A 140 -11.76 12.91 15.97
CA VAL A 140 -11.07 12.07 16.94
C VAL A 140 -9.75 12.72 17.28
N ILE A 141 -9.54 13.02 18.55
CA ILE A 141 -8.29 13.59 19.03
C ILE A 141 -7.32 12.44 19.32
N SER A 142 -6.09 12.55 18.82
CA SER A 142 -5.01 11.61 19.14
C SER A 142 -4.81 11.51 20.67
N LYS A 143 -4.33 10.37 21.16
CA LYS A 143 -4.13 10.19 22.62
C LYS A 143 -3.21 11.24 23.26
N ARG A 144 -2.22 11.75 22.51
CA ARG A 144 -1.30 12.82 22.98
C ARG A 144 -1.93 14.22 22.94
N GLY A 145 -3.03 14.40 22.20
CA GLY A 145 -3.74 15.66 22.09
C GLY A 145 -3.10 16.69 21.17
N ASP A 146 -2.09 16.32 20.41
CA ASP A 146 -1.34 17.15 19.45
C ASP A 146 -1.96 17.13 18.05
N MET A 147 -2.47 15.98 17.63
CA MET A 147 -3.13 15.79 16.34
C MET A 147 -4.63 15.53 16.49
N VAL A 148 -5.42 16.03 15.53
CA VAL A 148 -6.86 15.82 15.41
C VAL A 148 -7.16 15.21 14.05
N VAL A 149 -7.89 14.09 14.05
CA VAL A 149 -8.32 13.40 12.85
C VAL A 149 -9.78 13.70 12.59
N ILE A 150 -10.06 14.11 11.35
CA ILE A 150 -11.38 14.45 10.85
C ILE A 150 -11.73 13.48 9.74
N LYS A 151 -12.96 12.98 9.74
CA LYS A 151 -13.48 12.10 8.69
C LYS A 151 -14.79 12.67 8.17
N LEU A 152 -14.87 12.88 6.86
CA LEU A 152 -16.03 13.50 6.21
C LEU A 152 -16.39 12.73 4.94
N ASP A 153 -17.69 12.56 4.69
CA ASP A 153 -18.16 12.03 3.42
C ASP A 153 -18.22 13.17 2.37
N LEU A 154 -17.39 13.10 1.33
CA LEU A 154 -17.38 14.09 0.24
C LEU A 154 -18.68 14.09 -0.56
N LYS A 155 -19.45 12.99 -0.53
CA LYS A 155 -20.74 12.90 -1.22
C LYS A 155 -21.84 13.64 -0.46
N SER A 156 -21.64 13.89 0.83
CA SER A 156 -22.55 14.63 1.68
C SER A 156 -22.40 16.14 1.45
N PRO A 157 -23.51 16.88 1.25
CA PRO A 157 -23.45 18.33 1.07
C PRO A 157 -22.90 19.06 2.31
N LYS A 158 -23.04 18.44 3.50
CA LYS A 158 -22.50 18.97 4.77
C LYS A 158 -21.00 19.21 4.71
N CYS A 159 -20.24 18.36 4.01
CA CYS A 159 -18.79 18.47 3.93
C CYS A 159 -18.36 19.85 3.38
N ARG A 160 -19.06 20.34 2.35
CA ARG A 160 -18.81 21.68 1.78
C ARG A 160 -19.24 22.81 2.72
N GLU A 161 -20.33 22.65 3.46
CA GLU A 161 -20.76 23.65 4.46
C GLU A 161 -19.73 23.76 5.61
N GLN A 162 -19.13 22.63 5.99
CA GLN A 162 -18.18 22.54 7.08
C GLN A 162 -16.79 23.05 6.71
N LEU A 163 -16.34 22.81 5.48
CA LEU A 163 -14.96 23.12 5.05
C LEU A 163 -14.87 24.17 3.93
N GLY A 164 -15.99 24.68 3.42
CA GLY A 164 -15.99 25.58 2.26
C GLY A 164 -15.29 26.93 2.48
N HIS A 165 -15.12 27.32 3.74
CA HIS A 165 -14.42 28.55 4.15
C HIS A 165 -12.94 28.30 4.53
N VAL A 166 -12.51 27.04 4.54
CA VAL A 166 -11.20 26.63 5.03
C VAL A 166 -10.16 26.77 3.92
N ASN A 167 -9.13 27.57 4.16
CA ASN A 167 -8.01 27.76 3.24
C ASN A 167 -6.85 26.83 3.59
N LEU A 168 -7.03 25.52 3.34
CA LEU A 168 -5.98 24.51 3.45
C LEU A 168 -5.56 24.06 2.06
N ALA A 169 -4.28 23.73 1.91
CA ALA A 169 -3.72 23.17 0.69
C ALA A 169 -2.76 22.05 1.02
N PHE A 170 -2.74 21.02 0.17
CA PHE A 170 -1.92 19.83 0.38
C PHE A 170 -1.18 19.47 -0.91
N ASP A 171 0.06 19.01 -0.77
CA ASP A 171 0.74 18.32 -1.86
C ASP A 171 0.15 16.91 -1.95
N ILE A 172 -0.50 16.57 -3.07
CA ILE A 172 -1.28 15.33 -3.21
C ILE A 172 -0.78 14.52 -4.40
N THR A 173 -0.67 13.21 -4.21
CA THR A 173 -0.65 12.23 -5.31
C THR A 173 -2.03 11.60 -5.42
N LEU A 174 -2.60 11.62 -6.62
CA LEU A 174 -3.96 11.16 -6.88
C LEU A 174 -4.03 10.25 -8.10
N ARG A 175 -5.02 9.36 -8.07
CA ARG A 175 -5.38 8.43 -9.13
C ARG A 175 -6.89 8.34 -9.20
N TRP A 176 -7.44 8.43 -10.39
CA TRP A 176 -8.87 8.27 -10.62
C TRP A 176 -9.15 7.12 -11.57
N ILE A 177 -10.12 6.29 -11.18
CA ILE A 177 -10.57 5.15 -11.96
C ILE A 177 -11.95 5.49 -12.50
N PRO A 178 -12.11 5.58 -13.83
CA PRO A 178 -13.40 5.88 -14.43
C PRO A 178 -14.40 4.74 -14.15
N PRO A 179 -15.71 5.03 -14.15
CA PRO A 179 -16.72 3.99 -14.06
C PRO A 179 -16.53 2.95 -15.14
N LYS A 180 -16.81 1.68 -14.81
CA LYS A 180 -16.95 0.65 -15.84
C LYS A 180 -18.12 1.05 -16.74
N SER A 181 -17.88 1.20 -18.05
CA SER A 181 -18.92 1.56 -19.03
C SER A 181 -20.15 0.68 -18.84
N THR A 182 -21.22 1.24 -18.29
CA THR A 182 -22.52 0.58 -18.23
C THR A 182 -23.27 0.98 -19.49
N THR A 183 -23.67 0.00 -20.29
CA THR A 183 -24.73 0.23 -21.28
C THR A 183 -25.98 0.59 -20.50
N THR A 184 -26.37 1.87 -20.53
CA THR A 184 -27.65 2.29 -19.99
C THR A 184 -28.74 1.60 -20.80
N LYS A 185 -29.51 0.73 -20.13
CA LYS A 185 -30.59 -0.07 -20.73
C LYS A 185 -31.67 0.77 -21.42
N GLU A 186 -31.68 2.08 -21.21
CA GLU A 186 -32.72 2.97 -21.72
C GLU A 186 -32.44 3.54 -23.12
N ASN A 187 -31.22 3.49 -23.67
CA ASN A 187 -30.99 4.10 -25.00
C ASN A 187 -29.98 3.42 -25.94
N ASN A 188 -29.32 2.30 -25.60
CA ASN A 188 -28.28 1.69 -26.46
C ASN A 188 -27.17 2.66 -26.93
N VAL A 189 -27.07 3.84 -26.32
CA VAL A 189 -25.99 4.79 -26.58
C VAL A 189 -24.91 4.48 -25.55
N PRO A 190 -23.71 4.05 -25.96
CA PRO A 190 -22.61 3.90 -25.03
C PRO A 190 -22.29 5.26 -24.42
N ASP A 191 -22.19 5.32 -23.09
CA ASP A 191 -21.77 6.51 -22.37
C ASP A 191 -20.40 6.96 -22.94
N PRO A 192 -20.11 8.27 -23.06
CA PRO A 192 -18.84 8.73 -23.63
C PRO A 192 -17.70 8.08 -22.84
N GLN A 193 -16.77 7.42 -23.53
CA GLN A 193 -15.67 6.70 -22.89
C GLN A 193 -14.77 7.70 -22.14
N VAL A 194 -14.98 7.84 -20.83
CA VAL A 194 -14.18 8.73 -19.99
C VAL A 194 -12.86 8.05 -19.65
N HIS A 195 -11.74 8.73 -19.91
CA HIS A 195 -10.41 8.21 -19.62
C HIS A 195 -9.94 8.61 -18.21
N GLY A 196 -9.08 7.80 -17.57
CA GLY A 196 -8.59 8.11 -16.22
C GLY A 196 -7.78 9.42 -16.13
N SER A 197 -7.26 9.91 -17.26
CA SER A 197 -6.58 11.22 -17.32
C SER A 197 -7.51 12.43 -17.29
N SER A 198 -8.83 12.24 -17.37
CA SER A 198 -9.80 13.34 -17.32
C SER A 198 -9.70 14.17 -16.04
N ILE A 199 -9.31 13.57 -14.91
CA ILE A 199 -9.09 14.31 -13.67
C ILE A 199 -7.90 15.28 -13.79
N ALA A 200 -6.82 14.87 -14.45
CA ALA A 200 -5.67 15.74 -14.66
C ALA A 200 -6.02 16.88 -15.61
N GLU A 201 -6.82 16.62 -16.64
CA GLU A 201 -7.31 17.65 -17.56
C GLU A 201 -8.18 18.68 -16.82
N TYR A 202 -9.11 18.22 -15.98
CA TYR A 202 -9.93 19.10 -15.14
C TYR A 202 -9.06 19.99 -14.24
N LEU A 203 -8.10 19.39 -13.52
CA LEU A 203 -7.23 20.14 -12.61
C LEU A 203 -6.34 21.16 -13.34
N ARG A 204 -5.86 20.84 -14.56
CA ARG A 204 -5.07 21.77 -15.39
C ARG A 204 -5.93 22.88 -16.01
N ALA A 205 -7.02 22.52 -16.67
CA ALA A 205 -7.78 23.45 -17.50
C ALA A 205 -8.80 24.26 -16.69
N VAL A 206 -9.48 23.62 -15.73
CA VAL A 206 -10.56 24.24 -14.95
C VAL A 206 -9.99 24.86 -13.67
N CYS A 207 -9.24 24.09 -12.89
CA CYS A 207 -8.66 24.58 -11.64
C CYS A 207 -7.39 25.42 -11.84
N ARG A 208 -6.80 25.40 -13.04
CA ARG A 208 -5.55 26.11 -13.39
C ARG A 208 -4.36 25.71 -12.50
N LEU A 209 -4.30 24.44 -12.13
CA LEU A 209 -3.24 23.89 -11.27
C LEU A 209 -2.14 23.23 -12.09
N GLN A 210 -0.94 23.21 -11.53
CA GLN A 210 0.16 22.43 -12.08
C GLN A 210 0.00 20.95 -11.70
N VAL A 211 -0.12 20.11 -12.72
CA VAL A 211 -0.32 18.66 -12.55
C VAL A 211 0.81 17.92 -13.25
N GLU A 212 1.65 17.27 -12.46
CA GLU A 212 2.77 16.44 -12.89
C GLU A 212 2.29 14.98 -13.08
N ASN A 213 2.74 14.32 -14.14
CA ASN A 213 2.57 12.87 -14.26
C ASN A 213 3.62 12.18 -13.38
N VAL A 214 3.20 11.17 -12.61
CA VAL A 214 4.12 10.36 -11.81
C VAL A 214 4.51 9.15 -12.66
N PRO A 215 5.82 8.87 -12.85
CA PRO A 215 6.25 7.71 -13.62
C PRO A 215 5.74 6.41 -12.97
N ASP A 216 5.68 5.35 -13.77
CA ASP A 216 5.35 4.03 -13.26
C ASP A 216 6.40 3.64 -12.21
N GLY A 217 5.96 3.41 -10.97
CA GLY A 217 6.84 2.95 -9.89
C GLY A 217 7.24 1.49 -10.05
N TYR A 218 7.28 0.97 -11.29
CA TYR A 218 7.59 -0.41 -11.60
C TYR A 218 9.11 -0.59 -11.72
N LYS A 219 9.65 -1.57 -11.01
CA LYS A 219 11.08 -1.92 -11.07
C LYS A 219 11.21 -3.43 -11.08
N LYS A 220 11.98 -3.96 -12.03
CA LYS A 220 12.37 -5.37 -12.08
C LYS A 220 13.84 -5.50 -11.75
N ILE A 221 14.14 -6.43 -10.84
CA ILE A 221 15.49 -6.78 -10.41
C ILE A 221 15.65 -8.27 -10.63
N THR A 222 16.79 -8.68 -11.19
CA THR A 222 17.15 -10.09 -11.31
C THR A 222 18.49 -10.28 -10.65
N ARG A 223 18.52 -11.11 -9.61
CA ARG A 223 19.74 -11.50 -8.90
C ARG A 223 20.17 -12.88 -9.38
N THR A 224 21.47 -13.08 -9.53
CA THR A 224 22.06 -14.35 -9.96
C THR A 224 22.77 -15.00 -8.80
N GLU A 225 22.80 -16.34 -8.80
CA GLU A 225 23.53 -17.14 -7.80
C GLU A 225 23.06 -16.91 -6.34
N GLU A 226 21.81 -16.45 -6.18
CA GLU A 226 21.21 -16.19 -4.87
C GLU A 226 20.84 -17.52 -4.18
N CYS A 227 21.13 -17.61 -2.88
CA CYS A 227 20.69 -18.73 -2.07
C CYS A 227 19.29 -18.46 -1.53
N ILE A 228 18.36 -19.38 -1.76
CA ILE A 228 16.99 -19.28 -1.26
C ILE A 228 16.81 -20.16 -0.02
N PRO A 229 15.96 -19.77 0.93
CA PRO A 229 15.59 -20.63 2.04
C PRO A 229 14.82 -21.88 1.60
N LEU A 230 15.11 -22.99 2.27
CA LEU A 230 14.32 -24.22 2.21
C LEU A 230 13.16 -24.12 3.19
N ILE A 231 11.94 -24.28 2.67
CA ILE A 231 10.70 -24.23 3.46
C ILE A 231 9.96 -25.56 3.33
N ASP A 232 9.28 -25.97 4.39
CA ASP A 232 8.29 -27.05 4.28
C ASP A 232 7.07 -26.49 3.53
N THR A 233 6.87 -26.85 2.26
CA THR A 233 5.77 -26.31 1.46
C THR A 233 4.39 -26.79 1.92
N ARG A 234 4.34 -27.85 2.72
CA ARG A 234 3.10 -28.40 3.30
C ARG A 234 2.77 -27.74 4.63
N ASN A 235 3.80 -27.37 5.40
CA ASN A 235 3.62 -26.77 6.72
C ASN A 235 4.80 -25.84 7.11
N PRO A 236 4.95 -24.68 6.45
CA PRO A 236 6.07 -23.76 6.65
C PRO A 236 6.02 -23.03 7.99
N PHE A 237 5.02 -23.33 8.82
CA PHE A 237 4.77 -22.72 10.13
C PHE A 237 4.99 -23.68 11.31
N LYS A 238 5.40 -24.93 11.07
CA LYS A 238 5.94 -25.77 12.14
C LYS A 238 7.32 -25.27 12.53
N ASP A 239 7.58 -25.16 13.84
CA ASP A 239 8.93 -24.91 14.36
C ASP A 239 9.88 -25.99 13.83
N GLY A 240 10.98 -25.52 13.23
CA GLY A 240 11.77 -26.26 12.26
C GLY A 240 12.23 -27.64 12.73
N GLU A 241 12.01 -28.64 11.88
CA GLU A 241 12.94 -29.76 11.79
C GLU A 241 14.31 -29.21 11.32
N GLN A 242 15.43 -29.87 11.64
CA GLN A 242 16.79 -29.42 11.31
C GLN A 242 17.04 -29.11 9.82
N ALA A 243 16.10 -29.42 8.92
CA ALA A 243 16.19 -29.25 7.47
C ALA A 243 15.49 -28.00 6.89
N TYR A 244 14.66 -27.28 7.65
CA TYR A 244 13.88 -26.14 7.15
C TYR A 244 14.07 -24.89 8.00
N ILE A 245 13.95 -23.71 7.38
CA ILE A 245 14.00 -22.44 8.12
C ILE A 245 12.69 -22.16 8.85
N ARG A 246 12.76 -21.30 9.87
CA ARG A 246 11.58 -20.80 10.59
C ARG A 246 10.83 -19.75 9.77
N GLN A 247 9.57 -19.56 10.09
CA GLN A 247 8.69 -18.62 9.39
C GLN A 247 9.18 -17.16 9.48
N ASP A 248 9.57 -16.70 10.66
CA ASP A 248 10.08 -15.35 10.88
C ASP A 248 11.32 -15.06 10.03
N GLN A 249 12.21 -16.05 9.90
CA GLN A 249 13.39 -15.97 9.04
C GLN A 249 13.01 -15.87 7.56
N LEU A 250 11.95 -16.56 7.12
CA LEU A 250 11.44 -16.46 5.75
C LEU A 250 10.87 -15.06 5.47
N LEU A 251 10.09 -14.53 6.42
CA LEU A 251 9.52 -13.19 6.33
C LEU A 251 10.61 -12.12 6.31
N GLU A 252 11.65 -12.29 7.15
CA GLU A 252 12.82 -11.42 7.16
C GLU A 252 13.57 -11.48 5.83
N TYR A 253 13.82 -12.68 5.29
CA TYR A 253 14.45 -12.87 3.97
C TYR A 253 13.65 -12.19 2.86
N ILE A 254 12.33 -12.38 2.82
CA ILE A 254 11.46 -11.70 1.85
C ILE A 254 11.54 -10.18 2.05
N GLY A 255 11.58 -9.69 3.28
CA GLY A 255 11.75 -8.28 3.61
C GLY A 255 13.07 -7.71 3.08
N VAL A 256 14.20 -8.41 3.30
CA VAL A 256 15.52 -8.05 2.77
C VAL A 256 15.46 -7.88 1.24
N LEU A 257 14.84 -8.83 0.54
CA LEU A 257 14.71 -8.75 -0.92
C LEU A 257 13.70 -7.68 -1.37
N ALA A 258 12.58 -7.52 -0.66
CA ALA A 258 11.55 -6.52 -0.96
C ALA A 258 12.03 -5.08 -0.78
N LEU A 259 13.04 -4.87 0.06
CA LEU A 259 13.73 -3.59 0.26
C LEU A 259 14.96 -3.42 -0.65
N ASP A 260 15.20 -4.38 -1.57
CA ASP A 260 16.39 -4.43 -2.43
C ASP A 260 17.71 -4.44 -1.62
N CYS A 261 17.69 -4.96 -0.39
CA CYS A 261 18.88 -5.15 0.42
C CYS A 261 19.66 -6.38 -0.04
N ASN A 262 20.97 -6.38 0.14
CA ASN A 262 21.79 -7.54 -0.16
C ASN A 262 21.66 -8.61 0.93
N ALA A 263 21.30 -9.83 0.56
CA ALA A 263 21.19 -10.96 1.48
C ALA A 263 22.53 -11.69 1.68
N ALA A 264 23.54 -11.41 0.86
CA ALA A 264 24.88 -11.95 1.04
C ALA A 264 25.62 -11.21 2.17
N PRO A 265 26.35 -11.93 3.04
CA PRO A 265 27.21 -11.30 4.02
C PRO A 265 28.35 -10.59 3.29
N ILE A 266 28.42 -9.28 3.47
CA ILE A 266 29.56 -8.48 3.03
C ILE A 266 30.23 -7.98 4.30
N GLU A 267 31.50 -8.33 4.49
CA GLU A 267 32.30 -7.88 5.62
C GLU A 267 32.17 -6.34 5.76
N TYR A 268 31.85 -5.87 6.97
CA TYR A 268 31.63 -4.46 7.32
C TYR A 268 30.37 -3.78 6.78
N VAL A 269 29.54 -4.45 5.96
CA VAL A 269 28.32 -3.84 5.34
C VAL A 269 27.03 -4.54 5.76
N SER A 270 27.02 -5.88 5.84
CA SER A 270 25.84 -6.64 6.22
C SER A 270 26.20 -7.79 7.15
N SER A 271 25.57 -7.81 8.33
CA SER A 271 25.59 -8.94 9.25
C SER A 271 24.45 -9.92 9.02
N TYR A 272 23.52 -9.62 8.09
CA TYR A 272 22.43 -10.53 7.75
C TYR A 272 23.00 -11.82 7.17
N ARG A 273 22.50 -12.95 7.65
CA ARG A 273 22.92 -14.28 7.20
C ARG A 273 21.70 -15.18 7.12
N LEU A 274 21.56 -15.82 5.96
CA LEU A 274 20.63 -16.93 5.81
C LEU A 274 21.29 -18.20 6.37
N ASP A 275 20.59 -18.87 7.28
CA ASP A 275 21.01 -20.11 7.94
C ASP A 275 21.34 -21.25 6.95
N GLU A 276 21.87 -22.36 7.46
CA GLU A 276 22.35 -23.50 6.67
C GLU A 276 21.26 -24.17 5.80
N CYS A 277 19.98 -23.99 6.13
CA CYS A 277 18.83 -24.52 5.40
C CYS A 277 18.53 -23.76 4.10
N LYS A 278 19.44 -23.83 3.11
CA LYS A 278 19.33 -23.09 1.84
C LYS A 278 19.63 -23.93 0.60
N LYS A 279 19.07 -23.51 -0.53
CA LYS A 279 19.31 -24.07 -1.86
C LYS A 279 19.82 -22.98 -2.80
N LYS A 280 20.83 -23.29 -3.61
CA LYS A 280 21.27 -22.39 -4.68
C LYS A 280 20.23 -22.31 -5.77
N THR A 281 19.93 -21.09 -6.20
CA THR A 281 19.14 -20.83 -7.41
C THR A 281 19.97 -20.04 -8.39
N ASP A 282 19.75 -20.32 -9.67
CA ASP A 282 20.41 -19.59 -10.74
C ASP A 282 19.95 -18.13 -10.78
N THR A 283 18.64 -17.88 -10.61
CA THR A 283 18.08 -16.53 -10.53
C THR A 283 16.96 -16.37 -9.52
N VAL A 284 16.93 -15.21 -8.88
CA VAL A 284 15.77 -14.69 -8.12
C VAL A 284 15.30 -13.40 -8.80
N THR A 285 14.03 -13.38 -9.20
CA THR A 285 13.41 -12.18 -9.79
C THR A 285 12.61 -11.44 -8.72
N ILE A 286 12.85 -10.14 -8.59
CA ILE A 286 12.13 -9.26 -7.68
C ILE A 286 11.41 -8.20 -8.52
N LEU A 287 10.10 -8.09 -8.34
CA LEU A 287 9.26 -7.11 -9.02
C LEU A 287 8.70 -6.14 -7.99
N HIS A 288 8.94 -4.85 -8.16
CA HIS A 288 8.37 -3.79 -7.34
C HIS A 288 7.37 -2.99 -8.14
N ARG A 289 6.30 -2.58 -7.47
CA ARG A 289 5.35 -1.57 -7.93
C ARG A 289 5.10 -0.60 -6.79
N GLN A 290 5.41 0.67 -7.01
CA GLN A 290 5.08 1.77 -6.10
C GLN A 290 4.04 2.70 -6.72
N GLY A 291 3.20 3.32 -5.89
CA GLY A 291 2.23 4.33 -6.31
C GLY A 291 0.96 4.29 -5.49
N VAL A 292 -0.18 4.51 -6.14
CA VAL A 292 -1.51 4.34 -5.55
C VAL A 292 -2.17 3.15 -6.22
N ILE A 293 -2.09 2.00 -5.54
CA ILE A 293 -2.49 0.69 -6.06
C ILE A 293 -3.87 0.33 -5.49
N THR A 294 -4.73 -0.25 -6.31
CA THR A 294 -6.06 -0.67 -5.86
C THR A 294 -6.04 -2.10 -5.31
N PRO A 295 -6.98 -2.47 -4.43
CA PRO A 295 -7.15 -3.85 -4.02
C PRO A 295 -7.39 -4.79 -5.19
N GLU A 296 -8.13 -4.38 -6.21
CA GLU A 296 -8.41 -5.23 -7.38
C GLU A 296 -7.13 -5.55 -8.16
N GLU A 297 -6.21 -4.60 -8.26
CA GLU A 297 -4.91 -4.82 -8.90
C GLU A 297 -4.00 -5.71 -8.04
N ALA A 298 -4.00 -5.50 -6.72
CA ALA A 298 -3.29 -6.36 -5.79
C ALA A 298 -3.86 -7.80 -5.81
N ASP A 299 -5.18 -7.94 -5.85
CA ASP A 299 -5.92 -9.20 -5.94
C ASP A 299 -5.59 -9.94 -7.24
N GLY A 300 -5.64 -9.24 -8.38
CA GLY A 300 -5.26 -9.79 -9.68
C GLY A 300 -3.80 -10.25 -9.70
N SER A 301 -2.90 -9.53 -9.02
CA SER A 301 -1.50 -9.93 -8.87
C SER A 301 -1.38 -11.22 -8.05
N ILE A 302 -2.09 -11.33 -6.92
CA ILE A 302 -2.12 -12.55 -6.10
C ILE A 302 -2.62 -13.74 -6.92
N MET A 303 -3.73 -13.58 -7.64
CA MET A 303 -4.29 -14.65 -8.47
C MET A 303 -3.29 -15.11 -9.55
N ARG A 304 -2.61 -14.18 -10.21
CA ARG A 304 -1.61 -14.55 -11.22
C ARG A 304 -0.42 -15.28 -10.61
N LEU A 305 -0.02 -14.94 -9.38
CA LEU A 305 1.05 -15.65 -8.67
C LEU A 305 0.66 -17.08 -8.29
N VAL A 306 -0.60 -17.31 -7.91
CA VAL A 306 -1.12 -18.66 -7.66
C VAL A 306 -1.03 -19.51 -8.93
N GLU A 307 -1.48 -18.97 -10.05
CA GLU A 307 -1.36 -19.64 -11.35
C GLU A 307 0.10 -19.92 -11.72
N LEU A 308 0.99 -18.94 -11.51
CA LEU A 308 2.42 -19.05 -11.82
C LEU A 308 3.08 -20.22 -11.07
N VAL A 309 2.79 -20.37 -9.78
CA VAL A 309 3.32 -21.46 -8.96
C VAL A 309 2.75 -22.82 -9.37
N GLY A 310 1.51 -22.85 -9.88
CA GLY A 310 0.89 -24.05 -10.46
C GLY A 310 1.49 -24.45 -11.81
N GLU A 311 1.80 -23.46 -12.67
CA GLU A 311 2.36 -23.66 -14.02
C GLU A 311 3.84 -24.08 -14.00
N CYS A 312 4.61 -23.65 -12.99
CA CYS A 312 6.06 -23.81 -12.97
C CYS A 312 6.54 -24.71 -11.84
N ASP A 313 6.96 -25.93 -12.19
CA ASP A 313 7.52 -26.90 -11.23
C ASP A 313 8.83 -26.44 -10.57
N THR A 314 9.55 -25.53 -11.22
CA THR A 314 10.82 -25.01 -10.71
C THR A 314 10.66 -23.97 -9.61
N ILE A 315 9.46 -23.41 -9.41
CA ILE A 315 9.17 -22.40 -8.39
C ILE A 315 8.73 -23.12 -7.11
N PRO A 316 9.56 -23.15 -6.05
CA PRO A 316 9.17 -23.80 -4.79
C PRO A 316 8.12 -23.00 -4.02
N TRP A 317 8.20 -21.66 -4.10
CA TRP A 317 7.32 -20.71 -3.44
C TRP A 317 7.47 -19.33 -4.08
N VAL A 318 6.53 -18.42 -3.84
CA VAL A 318 6.62 -16.99 -4.18
C VAL A 318 6.30 -16.16 -2.94
N GLY A 319 7.08 -15.10 -2.72
CA GLY A 319 6.80 -14.09 -1.69
C GLY A 319 6.11 -12.87 -2.30
N MET A 320 5.08 -12.33 -1.66
CA MET A 320 4.46 -11.05 -2.03
C MET A 320 4.28 -10.18 -0.79
N HIS A 321 4.92 -9.03 -0.77
CA HIS A 321 4.79 -8.02 0.28
C HIS A 321 3.93 -6.87 -0.22
N VAL A 322 2.90 -6.51 0.55
CA VAL A 322 1.94 -5.43 0.26
C VAL A 322 1.96 -4.44 1.42
N GLN A 323 2.20 -3.17 1.13
CA GLN A 323 2.34 -2.13 2.14
C GLN A 323 1.39 -0.97 1.85
N GLY A 324 0.68 -0.51 2.89
CA GLY A 324 -0.12 0.72 2.86
C GLY A 324 0.73 1.98 2.99
N PHE A 325 0.09 3.15 3.03
CA PHE A 325 0.79 4.39 3.37
C PHE A 325 0.97 4.53 4.89
N SER A 326 2.17 4.86 5.34
CA SER A 326 2.62 5.01 6.74
C SER A 326 1.92 6.11 7.57
N TYR A 327 1.07 6.88 6.93
CA TYR A 327 0.61 8.19 7.41
C TYR A 327 -0.88 8.42 7.12
N THR A 328 -1.65 7.34 7.01
CA THR A 328 -3.11 7.50 6.96
C THR A 328 -3.60 8.10 8.28
N PRO A 329 -4.61 8.99 8.26
CA PRO A 329 -5.13 9.60 9.48
C PRO A 329 -5.57 8.58 10.54
N VAL A 330 -6.10 7.42 10.13
CA VAL A 330 -6.49 6.35 11.04
C VAL A 330 -5.30 5.78 11.82
N ASP A 331 -4.14 5.57 11.17
CA ASP A 331 -2.93 5.06 11.84
C ASP A 331 -2.39 6.06 12.90
N LEU A 332 -2.57 7.36 12.67
CA LEU A 332 -2.14 8.41 13.61
C LEU A 332 -2.92 8.38 14.94
N ILE A 333 -4.18 7.92 14.93
CA ILE A 333 -5.00 7.78 16.15
C ILE A 333 -4.39 6.72 17.09
N TYR A 334 -3.83 5.65 16.52
CA TYR A 334 -3.32 4.49 17.27
C TYR A 334 -1.86 4.62 17.76
N ARG A 335 -1.10 5.63 17.32
CA ARG A 335 0.31 5.86 17.74
C ARG A 335 0.55 6.08 19.24
N GLY A 336 -0.51 6.16 20.03
CA GLY A 336 -0.55 6.90 21.29
C GLY A 336 -0.04 6.24 22.58
N ASP A 337 0.69 5.12 22.56
CA ASP A 337 1.22 4.51 23.82
C ASP A 337 2.75 4.41 23.89
N GLN A 338 3.50 4.75 22.84
CA GLN A 338 4.96 4.62 22.82
C GLN A 338 5.58 5.98 22.44
N GLY A 339 6.46 6.51 23.30
CA GLY A 339 7.35 7.62 22.95
C GLY A 339 8.07 7.29 21.63
N VAL A 340 8.22 8.29 20.74
CA VAL A 340 8.86 8.14 19.42
C VAL A 340 8.48 6.82 18.70
N SER A 341 7.19 6.61 18.39
CA SER A 341 6.80 5.52 17.49
C SER A 341 7.11 5.92 16.05
N LEU A 342 8.31 5.53 15.58
CA LEU A 342 8.65 5.53 14.16
C LEU A 342 7.60 4.70 13.40
N ASN A 343 6.96 5.33 12.42
CA ASN A 343 6.17 4.76 11.32
C ASN A 343 5.57 3.36 11.57
N GLN A 344 4.34 3.29 12.10
CA GLN A 344 3.54 2.06 12.02
C GLN A 344 3.08 1.88 10.57
N ASP A 345 3.79 1.03 9.84
CA ASP A 345 3.43 0.64 8.49
C ASP A 345 2.56 -0.62 8.56
N SER A 346 1.28 -0.48 8.18
CA SER A 346 0.44 -1.64 7.95
C SER A 346 0.92 -2.37 6.70
N ALA A 347 1.40 -3.59 6.88
CA ALA A 347 1.92 -4.41 5.80
C ALA A 347 1.50 -5.88 5.94
N TYR A 348 1.37 -6.53 4.80
CA TYR A 348 1.05 -7.95 4.71
C TYR A 348 2.07 -8.64 3.81
N THR A 349 2.66 -9.71 4.31
CA THR A 349 3.55 -10.56 3.52
C THR A 349 2.87 -11.90 3.32
N MET A 350 2.72 -12.30 2.06
CA MET A 350 2.17 -13.58 1.64
C MET A 350 3.29 -14.47 1.12
N VAL A 351 3.22 -15.77 1.45
CA VAL A 351 4.04 -16.82 0.86
C VAL A 351 3.08 -17.80 0.19
N ILE A 352 3.28 -17.99 -1.12
CA ILE A 352 2.42 -18.80 -1.97
C ILE A 352 3.22 -20.04 -2.37
N THR A 353 2.70 -21.22 -2.06
CA THR A 353 3.24 -22.51 -2.51
C THR A 353 2.22 -23.21 -3.41
N LYS A 354 2.61 -24.36 -3.99
CA LYS A 354 1.69 -25.17 -4.79
C LYS A 354 0.49 -25.70 -3.99
N GLN A 355 0.64 -25.86 -2.67
CA GLN A 355 -0.37 -26.49 -1.83
C GLN A 355 -1.16 -25.48 -0.99
N SER A 356 -0.54 -24.37 -0.60
CA SER A 356 -1.06 -23.50 0.45
C SER A 356 -0.68 -22.04 0.23
N ILE A 357 -1.47 -21.14 0.80
CA ILE A 357 -1.12 -19.72 0.93
C ILE A 357 -1.04 -19.37 2.41
N PHE A 358 0.04 -18.68 2.72
CA PHE A 358 0.46 -18.27 4.03
C PHE A 358 0.51 -16.76 4.04
N TRP A 359 -0.06 -16.10 5.04
CA TRP A 359 0.08 -14.65 5.17
C TRP A 359 0.41 -14.24 6.60
N SER A 360 1.17 -13.16 6.70
CA SER A 360 1.57 -12.54 7.96
C SER A 360 1.23 -11.06 7.87
N LYS A 361 0.47 -10.59 8.85
CA LYS A 361 0.16 -9.17 9.01
C LYS A 361 1.14 -8.57 10.02
N CYS A 362 1.75 -7.46 9.66
CA CYS A 362 2.55 -6.62 10.56
C CYS A 362 1.76 -5.32 10.80
N ILE A 363 1.57 -4.97 12.08
CA ILE A 363 0.99 -3.70 12.55
C ILE A 363 1.93 -3.08 13.59
#